data_AF-K5WDJ6-F1
#
_entry.id   AF-K5WDJ6-F1
#
_cell.length_a   1.000
_cell.length_b   1.000
_cell.length_c   1.000
_cell.angle_alpha   90.00
_cell.angle_beta   90.00
_cell.angle_gamma   90.00
#
_symmetry.space_group_name_H-M   'P 1'
#
loop_
_entity.id
_entity.type
_entity.pdbx_description
1 polymer ?
#
loop_
_entity_poly.entity_id
_entity_poly.type
_entity_poly.pdbx_seq_one_letter_code
_entity_poly.pdbx_strand_id
1 'polypeptide(L)'
;MILGPPLFVAGVRAGWQALRGDRGVKENSSGDSLARMNRVCAWTVLSALLLLSFQPHQEPRFLIPLVFPTILLVANSGIIDRLGKLFWVSTALCNIVLAVIFGFLHQGGIVPSLFRVHELVQQTNHSSAIVYWKTYMPPRHLLAIPETDVQSGLVSIIDLAGADADEVRNALFSLPSSDGTGGVYLVTPPFAVRSLDQRMSQCLKLDKRIYPHLDLDHIPESIEMGWKEGLSLGIYLAELECLKRVADPVS
;
A
#
# COMPACT_ATOMS: atom_id res chain seq x y z
N MET A 1 -2.76 5.01 -11.21
CA MET A 1 -2.01 4.06 -12.07
C MET A 1 -2.21 4.48 -13.51
N ILE A 2 -1.13 4.73 -14.25
CA ILE A 2 -1.12 5.45 -15.54
C ILE A 2 -1.72 4.64 -16.71
N LEU A 3 -1.79 3.30 -16.58
CA LEU A 3 -2.36 2.41 -17.59
C LEU A 3 -3.84 2.13 -17.31
N GLY A 4 -4.72 3.08 -17.63
CA GLY A 4 -6.17 2.82 -17.62
C GLY A 4 -6.58 1.78 -18.69
N PRO A 5 -7.81 1.24 -18.64
CA PRO A 5 -8.30 0.25 -19.61
C PRO A 5 -8.09 0.65 -21.09
N PRO A 6 -8.29 1.92 -21.49
CA PRO A 6 -8.04 2.32 -22.88
C PRO A 6 -6.57 2.16 -23.31
N LEU A 7 -5.63 2.54 -22.44
CA LEU A 7 -4.20 2.46 -22.74
C LEU A 7 -3.71 1.00 -22.71
N PHE A 8 -4.27 0.16 -21.85
CA PHE A 8 -4.02 -1.28 -21.86
C PHE A 8 -4.44 -1.91 -23.20
N VAL A 9 -5.64 -1.61 -23.70
CA VAL A 9 -6.11 -2.11 -25.00
C VAL A 9 -5.23 -1.61 -26.14
N ALA A 10 -4.81 -0.35 -26.11
CA ALA A 10 -3.86 0.19 -27.08
C ALA A 10 -2.51 -0.55 -27.02
N GLY A 11 -2.00 -0.82 -25.80
CA GLY A 11 -0.77 -1.57 -25.58
C GLY A 11 -0.82 -2.99 -26.13
N VAL A 12 -1.92 -3.72 -25.89
CA VAL A 12 -2.13 -5.07 -26.44
C VAL A 12 -2.15 -5.04 -27.97
N ARG A 13 -2.86 -4.07 -28.58
CA ARG A 13 -2.91 -3.92 -30.04
C ARG A 13 -1.54 -3.58 -30.62
N ALA A 14 -0.80 -2.67 -29.99
CA ALA A 14 0.55 -2.31 -30.40
C ALA A 14 1.53 -3.49 -30.29
N GLY A 15 1.50 -4.23 -29.18
CA GLY A 15 2.30 -5.43 -28.99
C GLY A 15 1.98 -6.50 -30.04
N TRP A 16 0.70 -6.71 -30.33
CA TRP A 16 0.27 -7.65 -31.37
C TRP A 16 0.76 -7.26 -32.77
N GLN A 17 0.70 -5.97 -33.13
CA GLN A 17 1.25 -5.45 -34.38
C GLN A 17 2.77 -5.66 -34.47
N ALA A 18 3.49 -5.35 -33.38
CA ALA A 18 4.94 -5.51 -33.30
C ALA A 18 5.39 -6.97 -33.46
N LEU A 19 4.62 -7.91 -32.90
CA LEU A 19 4.93 -9.35 -32.96
C LEU A 19 4.53 -10.00 -34.28
N ARG A 20 3.41 -9.57 -34.89
CA ARG A 20 2.98 -10.12 -36.17
C ARG A 20 3.96 -9.80 -37.28
N GLY A 21 4.50 -8.57 -37.30
CA GLY A 21 5.45 -8.07 -38.30
C GLY A 21 4.85 -8.12 -39.72
N ASP A 22 4.83 -6.99 -40.42
CA ASP A 22 4.38 -7.03 -41.81
C ASP A 22 5.43 -7.80 -42.64
N ARG A 23 5.13 -9.06 -42.94
CA ARG A 23 6.00 -9.96 -43.71
C ARG A 23 5.95 -9.56 -45.19
N GLY A 24 6.56 -8.45 -45.59
CA GLY A 24 6.59 -8.13 -47.02
C GLY A 24 7.10 -6.77 -47.49
N VAL A 25 7.39 -5.81 -46.62
CA VAL A 25 7.78 -4.46 -47.07
C VAL A 25 9.30 -4.30 -46.97
N LYS A 26 9.96 -3.88 -48.07
CA LYS A 26 11.36 -3.45 -48.06
C LYS A 26 11.49 -2.17 -47.23
N GLU A 27 11.79 -2.31 -45.95
CA GLU A 27 11.99 -1.19 -45.03
C GLU A 27 13.36 -0.53 -45.22
N ASN A 28 13.39 0.80 -45.12
CA ASN A 28 14.61 1.59 -45.06
C ASN A 28 15.31 1.38 -43.69
N SER A 29 16.62 1.67 -43.56
CA SER A 29 17.43 1.39 -42.34
C SER A 29 16.79 1.89 -41.02
N SER A 30 16.16 3.08 -41.06
CA SER A 30 15.45 3.65 -39.90
C SER A 30 14.17 2.89 -39.52
N GLY A 31 13.45 2.32 -40.50
CA GLY A 31 12.24 1.52 -40.27
C GLY A 31 12.57 0.19 -39.60
N ASP A 32 13.64 -0.48 -40.05
CA ASP A 32 14.11 -1.73 -39.45
C ASP A 32 14.55 -1.52 -37.99
N SER A 33 15.23 -0.40 -37.70
CA SER A 33 15.62 -0.04 -36.32
C SER A 33 14.40 0.16 -35.41
N LEU A 34 13.36 0.83 -35.89
CA LEU A 34 12.10 1.03 -35.18
C LEU A 34 11.34 -0.30 -34.95
N ALA A 35 11.28 -1.15 -35.97
CA ALA A 35 10.65 -2.48 -35.89
C ALA A 35 11.38 -3.39 -34.88
N ARG A 36 12.73 -3.36 -34.85
CA ARG A 36 13.53 -4.05 -33.84
C ARG A 36 13.22 -3.54 -32.43
N MET A 37 13.19 -2.22 -32.23
CA MET A 37 12.86 -1.62 -30.93
C MET A 37 11.46 -2.04 -30.46
N ASN A 38 10.45 -2.01 -31.34
CA ASN A 38 9.09 -2.43 -31.00
C ASN A 38 9.04 -3.93 -30.64
N ARG A 39 9.74 -4.80 -31.37
CA ARG A 39 9.85 -6.23 -31.02
C ARG A 39 10.48 -6.44 -29.65
N VAL A 40 11.57 -5.72 -29.34
CA VAL A 40 12.21 -5.77 -28.03
C VAL A 40 11.24 -5.33 -26.93
N CYS A 41 10.56 -4.20 -27.11
CA CYS A 41 9.58 -3.72 -26.12
C CYS A 41 8.44 -4.73 -25.91
N ALA A 42 7.92 -5.35 -26.98
CA ALA A 42 6.87 -6.35 -26.89
C ALA A 42 7.33 -7.59 -26.12
N TRP A 43 8.53 -8.10 -26.40
CA TRP A 43 9.11 -9.23 -25.66
C TRP A 43 9.45 -8.90 -24.22
N THR A 44 9.90 -7.67 -23.92
CA THR A 44 10.11 -7.19 -22.55
C THR A 44 8.81 -7.19 -21.78
N VAL A 45 7.73 -6.64 -22.35
CA VAL A 45 6.41 -6.62 -21.68
C VAL A 45 5.88 -8.04 -21.48
N LEU A 46 5.92 -8.89 -22.50
CA LEU A 46 5.42 -10.27 -22.40
C LEU A 46 6.20 -11.12 -21.40
N SER A 47 7.53 -11.10 -21.47
CA SER A 47 8.36 -11.93 -20.58
C SER A 47 8.24 -11.47 -19.13
N ALA A 48 8.22 -10.16 -18.86
CA ALA A 48 8.03 -9.65 -17.52
C ALA A 48 6.63 -9.93 -16.97
N LEU A 49 5.56 -9.79 -17.76
CA LEU A 49 4.21 -10.18 -17.34
C LEU A 49 4.14 -11.67 -17.01
N LEU A 50 4.75 -12.52 -17.82
CA LEU A 50 4.79 -13.96 -17.57
C LEU A 50 5.52 -14.29 -16.28
N LEU A 51 6.70 -13.70 -16.04
CA LEU A 51 7.45 -13.89 -14.80
C LEU A 51 6.70 -13.37 -13.57
N LEU A 52 6.11 -12.17 -13.65
CA LEU A 52 5.32 -11.60 -12.55
C LEU A 52 4.03 -12.38 -12.30
N SER A 53 3.47 -13.06 -13.31
CA SER A 53 2.28 -13.90 -13.18
C SER A 53 2.52 -15.20 -12.41
N PHE A 54 3.78 -15.65 -12.31
CA PHE A 54 4.13 -16.82 -11.49
C PHE A 54 4.27 -16.50 -10.00
N GLN A 55 4.47 -15.23 -9.65
CA GLN A 55 4.65 -14.84 -8.25
C GLN A 55 3.30 -14.91 -7.51
N PRO A 56 3.20 -15.63 -6.37
CA PRO A 56 1.95 -15.77 -5.63
C PRO A 56 1.47 -14.43 -5.03
N HIS A 57 2.41 -13.55 -4.68
CA HIS A 57 2.11 -12.22 -4.18
C HIS A 57 2.32 -11.19 -5.28
N GLN A 58 1.23 -10.57 -5.72
CA GLN A 58 1.26 -9.52 -6.74
C GLN A 58 0.85 -8.19 -6.14
N GLU A 59 1.72 -7.20 -6.27
CA GLU A 59 1.39 -5.83 -5.97
C GLU A 59 1.34 -5.01 -7.25
N PRO A 60 0.36 -4.09 -7.44
CA PRO A 60 0.26 -3.29 -8.65
C PRO A 60 1.54 -2.52 -9.01
N ARG A 61 2.38 -2.19 -8.02
CA ARG A 61 3.66 -1.49 -8.23
C ARG A 61 4.67 -2.32 -9.03
N PHE A 62 4.56 -3.64 -9.04
CA PHE A 62 5.46 -4.50 -9.83
C PHE A 62 5.28 -4.31 -11.34
N LEU A 63 4.17 -3.72 -11.78
CA LEU A 63 3.92 -3.39 -13.19
C LEU A 63 4.50 -2.04 -13.62
N ILE A 64 5.00 -1.21 -12.69
CA ILE A 64 5.54 0.13 -13.01
C ILE A 64 6.66 0.08 -14.07
N PRO A 65 7.64 -0.84 -14.01
CA PRO A 65 8.68 -0.93 -15.04
C PRO A 65 8.14 -1.20 -16.46
N LEU A 66 6.93 -1.75 -16.58
CA LEU A 66 6.29 -2.06 -17.87
C LEU A 66 5.57 -0.86 -18.49
N VAL A 67 5.37 0.21 -17.73
CA VAL A 67 4.72 1.44 -18.23
C VAL A 67 5.52 2.03 -19.38
N PHE A 68 6.83 2.19 -19.21
CA PHE A 68 7.70 2.78 -20.23
C PHE A 68 7.73 1.99 -21.56
N PRO A 69 8.05 0.67 -21.60
CA PRO A 69 8.04 -0.08 -22.85
C PRO A 69 6.64 -0.15 -23.48
N THR A 70 5.57 -0.15 -22.68
CA THR A 70 4.18 -0.08 -23.20
C THR A 70 3.89 1.25 -23.88
N ILE A 71 4.31 2.38 -23.29
CA ILE A 71 4.15 3.71 -23.90
C ILE A 71 4.91 3.79 -25.22
N LEU A 72 6.15 3.29 -25.27
CA LEU A 72 6.94 3.26 -26.51
C LEU A 72 6.26 2.43 -27.61
N LEU A 73 5.76 1.24 -27.27
CA LEU A 73 5.00 0.41 -28.21
C LEU A 73 3.79 1.17 -28.79
N VAL A 74 3.01 1.80 -27.92
CA VAL A 74 1.80 2.52 -28.34
C VAL A 74 2.16 3.74 -29.18
N ALA A 75 3.16 4.52 -28.79
CA ALA A 75 3.63 5.69 -29.53
C ALA A 75 4.13 5.33 -30.94
N ASN A 76 4.92 4.26 -31.06
CA ASN A 76 5.51 3.86 -32.35
C ASN A 76 4.54 3.13 -33.28
N SER A 77 3.37 2.70 -32.80
CA SER A 77 2.39 1.94 -33.58
C SER A 77 1.47 2.80 -34.47
N GLY A 78 1.51 4.13 -34.33
CA GLY A 78 0.55 5.03 -34.98
C GLY A 78 -0.90 4.80 -34.49
N ILE A 79 -1.09 4.08 -33.38
CA ILE A 79 -2.41 3.91 -32.76
C ILE A 79 -2.86 5.23 -32.15
N ILE A 80 -1.95 6.00 -31.54
CA ILE A 80 -2.25 7.28 -30.88
C ILE A 80 -2.95 8.26 -31.83
N ASP A 81 -2.49 8.33 -33.09
CA ASP A 81 -3.04 9.24 -34.11
C ASP A 81 -4.51 8.93 -34.45
N ARG A 82 -4.97 7.72 -34.16
CA ARG A 82 -6.34 7.25 -34.40
C ARG A 82 -7.22 7.31 -33.14
N LEU A 83 -6.70 7.77 -32.01
CA LEU A 83 -7.44 7.85 -30.76
C LEU A 83 -8.32 9.12 -30.73
N GLY A 84 -9.63 8.92 -30.66
CA GLY A 84 -10.60 10.01 -30.56
C GLY A 84 -10.73 10.58 -29.14
N LYS A 85 -11.56 11.62 -29.00
CA LYS A 85 -11.85 12.31 -27.71
C LYS A 85 -12.26 11.34 -26.60
N LEU A 86 -13.03 10.30 -26.91
CA LEU A 86 -13.50 9.31 -25.95
C LEU A 86 -12.35 8.57 -25.24
N PHE A 87 -11.25 8.28 -25.96
CA PHE A 87 -10.07 7.65 -25.37
C PHE A 87 -9.46 8.55 -24.29
N TRP A 88 -9.24 9.83 -24.61
CA TRP A 88 -8.62 10.79 -23.70
C TRP A 88 -9.50 11.09 -22.49
N VAL A 89 -10.81 11.28 -22.70
CA VAL A 89 -11.77 11.49 -21.60
C VAL A 89 -11.83 10.27 -20.69
N SER A 90 -11.92 9.05 -21.25
CA SER A 90 -11.95 7.82 -20.44
C SER A 90 -10.64 7.62 -19.67
N THR A 91 -9.50 7.89 -20.30
CA THR A 91 -8.18 7.80 -19.66
C THR A 91 -8.03 8.82 -18.54
N ALA A 92 -8.44 10.07 -18.77
CA ALA A 92 -8.41 11.12 -17.74
C ALA A 92 -9.33 10.79 -16.58
N LEU A 93 -10.58 10.39 -16.85
CA LEU A 93 -11.55 10.02 -15.83
C LEU A 93 -11.05 8.84 -14.99
N CYS A 94 -10.52 7.79 -15.63
CA CYS A 94 -9.96 6.65 -14.93
C CYS A 94 -8.79 7.05 -14.02
N ASN A 95 -7.87 7.90 -14.51
CA ASN A 95 -6.76 8.38 -13.69
C ASN A 95 -7.21 9.26 -12.53
N ILE A 96 -8.22 10.12 -12.72
CA ILE A 96 -8.81 10.93 -11.64
C ILE A 96 -9.41 10.02 -10.57
N VAL A 97 -10.24 9.05 -10.97
CA VAL A 97 -10.86 8.09 -10.02
C VAL A 97 -9.78 7.33 -9.26
N LEU A 98 -8.77 6.79 -9.94
CA LEU A 98 -7.66 6.08 -9.30
C LEU A 98 -6.81 7.00 -8.41
N ALA A 99 -6.60 8.25 -8.79
CA ALA A 99 -5.89 9.22 -7.96
C ALA A 99 -6.66 9.55 -6.68
N VAL A 100 -7.99 9.65 -6.75
CA VAL A 100 -8.84 9.82 -5.56
C VAL A 100 -8.78 8.58 -4.67
N ILE A 101 -8.98 7.39 -5.23
CA ILE A 101 -8.98 6.14 -4.46
C ILE A 101 -7.61 5.88 -3.82
N PHE A 102 -6.54 5.85 -4.61
CA PHE A 102 -5.22 5.46 -4.10
C PHE A 102 -4.45 6.62 -3.50
N GLY A 103 -4.53 7.82 -4.08
CA GLY A 103 -3.76 8.97 -3.63
C GLY A 103 -4.38 9.68 -2.42
N PHE A 104 -5.71 9.72 -2.33
CA PHE A 104 -6.40 10.44 -1.26
C PHE A 104 -7.05 9.50 -0.24
N LEU A 105 -7.94 8.60 -0.68
CA LEU A 105 -8.69 7.77 0.26
C LEU A 105 -7.79 6.71 0.90
N HIS A 106 -7.02 5.95 0.13
CA HIS A 106 -6.20 4.86 0.66
C HIS A 106 -4.97 5.37 1.42
N GLN A 107 -4.24 6.34 0.87
CA GLN A 107 -3.00 6.85 1.48
C GLN A 107 -3.18 8.03 2.45
N GLY A 108 -4.38 8.63 2.50
CA GLY A 108 -4.66 9.81 3.33
C GLY A 108 -4.46 9.61 4.83
N GLY A 109 -4.56 8.37 5.32
CA GLY A 109 -4.37 8.01 6.72
C GLY A 109 -2.92 7.84 7.15
N ILE A 110 -2.08 7.31 6.25
CA ILE A 110 -0.73 6.82 6.58
C ILE A 110 0.23 7.97 6.87
N VAL A 111 0.24 9.00 6.03
CA VAL A 111 1.19 10.13 6.21
C VAL A 111 0.89 10.92 7.49
N PRO A 112 -0.37 11.30 7.80
CA PRO A 112 -0.66 11.95 9.07
C PRO A 112 -0.43 11.04 10.28
N SER A 113 -0.52 9.71 10.14
CA SER A 113 -0.23 8.80 11.26
C SER A 113 1.25 8.77 11.61
N LEU A 114 2.12 8.83 10.60
CA LEU A 114 3.58 8.96 10.80
C LEU A 114 3.91 10.18 11.67
N PHE A 115 3.38 11.35 11.34
CA PHE A 115 3.63 12.58 12.10
C PHE A 115 3.13 12.49 13.54
N ARG A 116 1.94 11.93 13.76
CA ARG A 116 1.38 11.80 15.11
C ARG A 116 2.15 10.79 15.95
N VAL A 117 2.48 9.63 15.38
CA VAL A 117 3.29 8.62 16.08
C VAL A 117 4.68 9.17 16.42
N HIS A 118 5.30 9.90 15.49
CA HIS A 118 6.57 10.58 15.76
C HIS A 118 6.46 11.53 16.95
N GLU A 119 5.44 12.39 16.99
CA GLU A 119 5.21 13.31 18.11
C GLU A 119 5.03 12.56 19.45
N LEU A 120 4.24 11.49 19.46
CA LEU A 120 4.00 10.68 20.66
C LEU A 120 5.29 10.03 21.18
N VAL A 121 6.11 9.47 20.28
CA VAL A 121 7.39 8.88 20.64
C VAL A 121 8.36 9.95 21.17
N GLN A 122 8.43 11.13 20.54
CA GLN A 122 9.29 12.21 21.02
C GLN A 122 8.86 12.77 22.39
N GLN A 123 7.56 12.72 22.71
CA GLN A 123 7.04 13.07 24.03
C GLN A 123 7.34 12.00 25.09
N THR A 124 7.64 10.77 24.66
CA THR A 124 7.95 9.65 25.53
C THR A 124 9.45 9.58 25.74
N ASN A 125 9.95 10.07 26.89
CA ASN A 125 11.37 9.99 27.24
C ASN A 125 11.86 8.57 27.61
N HIS A 126 11.09 7.54 27.25
CA HIS A 126 11.26 6.16 27.66
C HIS A 126 11.01 5.22 26.49
N SER A 127 11.22 3.91 26.71
CA SER A 127 11.09 2.95 25.62
C SER A 127 9.70 2.97 25.00
N SER A 128 9.63 2.98 23.68
CA SER A 128 8.37 3.02 22.94
C SER A 128 8.27 1.85 21.97
N ALA A 129 7.05 1.34 21.77
CA ALA A 129 6.76 0.34 20.76
C ALA A 129 5.71 0.88 19.79
N ILE A 130 6.00 0.82 18.49
CA ILE A 130 5.07 1.19 17.43
C ILE A 130 4.67 -0.08 16.70
N VAL A 131 3.39 -0.38 16.67
CA VAL A 131 2.82 -1.58 16.05
C VAL A 131 1.90 -1.14 14.92
N TYR A 132 2.15 -1.61 13.69
CA TYR A 132 1.24 -1.44 12.56
C TYR A 132 0.49 -2.74 12.31
N TRP A 133 -0.84 -2.73 12.34
CA TRP A 133 -1.68 -3.91 12.16
C TRP A 133 -2.83 -3.64 11.19
N LYS A 134 -3.10 -4.58 10.26
CA LYS A 134 -4.10 -4.43 9.19
C LYS A 134 -4.02 -3.08 8.45
N THR A 135 -2.82 -2.58 8.30
CA THR A 135 -2.53 -1.35 7.55
C THR A 135 -1.15 -1.49 6.93
N TYR A 136 -0.90 -0.73 5.86
CA TYR A 136 0.41 -0.64 5.25
C TYR A 136 1.46 -0.20 6.28
N MET A 137 2.55 -0.98 6.41
CA MET A 137 3.72 -0.56 7.17
C MET A 137 4.46 0.54 6.38
N PRO A 138 4.52 1.79 6.87
CA PRO A 138 5.22 2.83 6.17
C PRO A 138 6.74 2.61 6.20
N PRO A 139 7.48 3.08 5.19
CA PRO A 139 8.94 3.05 5.21
C PRO A 139 9.50 3.67 6.50
N ARG A 140 10.29 2.89 7.25
CA ARG A 140 10.74 3.27 8.60
C ARG A 140 11.45 4.63 8.67
N HIS A 141 12.18 5.00 7.63
CA HIS A 141 12.87 6.29 7.56
C HIS A 141 11.90 7.50 7.59
N LEU A 142 10.65 7.33 7.15
CA LEU A 142 9.64 8.39 7.18
C LEU A 142 9.05 8.64 8.58
N LEU A 143 9.27 7.73 9.55
CA LEU A 143 8.94 7.97 10.95
C LEU A 143 9.89 8.98 11.62
N ALA A 144 11.01 9.30 10.97
CA ALA A 144 12.04 10.21 11.48
C ALA A 144 12.51 9.84 12.90
N ILE A 145 12.61 8.54 13.20
CA ILE A 145 13.15 8.01 14.46
C ILE A 145 14.66 7.78 14.27
N PRO A 146 15.52 8.28 15.16
CA PRO A 146 16.97 8.06 15.07
C PRO A 146 17.31 6.57 15.02
N GLU A 147 18.22 6.19 14.14
CA GLU A 147 18.63 4.79 13.99
C GLU A 147 19.26 4.24 15.29
N THR A 148 19.95 5.11 16.05
CA THR A 148 20.51 4.79 17.38
C THR A 148 19.44 4.33 18.37
N ASP A 149 18.24 4.90 18.31
CA ASP A 149 17.15 4.60 19.24
C ASP A 149 16.51 3.26 18.89
N VAL A 150 16.48 2.93 17.59
CA VAL A 150 16.04 1.62 17.11
C VAL A 150 17.07 0.54 17.44
N GLN A 151 18.36 0.79 17.20
CA GLN A 151 19.44 -0.18 17.45
C GLN A 151 19.65 -0.46 18.94
N SER A 152 19.47 0.56 19.80
CA SER A 152 19.55 0.40 21.26
C SER A 152 18.32 -0.30 21.86
N GLY A 153 17.25 -0.49 21.08
CA GLY A 153 15.98 -1.03 21.56
C GLY A 153 15.12 -0.03 22.33
N LEU A 154 15.51 1.25 22.37
CA LEU A 154 14.69 2.32 22.94
C LEU A 154 13.37 2.46 22.18
N VAL A 155 13.38 2.34 20.85
CA VAL A 155 12.17 2.32 20.04
C VAL A 155 12.08 1.05 19.22
N SER A 156 11.04 0.27 19.45
CA SER A 156 10.71 -0.91 18.64
C SER A 156 9.65 -0.56 17.60
N ILE A 157 9.86 -0.98 16.36
CA ILE A 157 8.91 -0.79 15.25
C ILE A 157 8.53 -2.18 14.74
N ILE A 158 7.28 -2.56 14.92
CA ILE A 158 6.77 -3.91 14.71
C ILE A 158 5.75 -3.87 13.57
N ASP A 159 5.99 -4.72 12.57
CA ASP A 159 5.09 -4.93 11.44
C ASP A 159 4.25 -6.18 11.69
N LEU A 160 2.95 -5.99 11.82
CA LEU A 160 1.95 -7.05 11.94
C LEU A 160 0.90 -6.92 10.84
N ALA A 161 1.17 -6.25 9.71
CA ALA A 161 0.16 -5.98 8.69
C ALA A 161 -0.60 -7.23 8.22
N GLY A 162 0.10 -8.36 8.09
CA GLY A 162 -0.47 -9.67 7.70
C GLY A 162 -0.93 -10.56 8.86
N ALA A 163 -0.69 -10.16 10.11
CA ALA A 163 -0.96 -10.99 11.28
C ALA A 163 -2.46 -11.12 11.57
N ASP A 164 -2.83 -12.25 12.17
CA ASP A 164 -4.17 -12.44 12.72
C ASP A 164 -4.32 -11.78 14.11
N ALA A 165 -5.53 -11.82 14.66
CA ALA A 165 -5.83 -11.21 15.95
C ALA A 165 -5.09 -11.86 17.13
N ASP A 166 -4.87 -13.18 17.08
CA ASP A 166 -4.18 -13.93 18.14
C ASP A 166 -2.68 -13.63 18.15
N GLU A 167 -2.06 -13.53 16.97
CA GLU A 167 -0.66 -13.11 16.81
C GLU A 167 -0.44 -11.69 17.34
N VAL A 168 -1.35 -10.76 17.04
CA VAL A 168 -1.27 -9.38 17.56
C VAL A 168 -1.47 -9.34 19.08
N ARG A 169 -2.40 -10.14 19.60
CA ARG A 169 -2.58 -10.29 21.05
C ARG A 169 -1.29 -10.77 21.71
N ASN A 170 -0.71 -11.84 21.20
CA ASN A 170 0.53 -12.41 21.75
C ASN A 170 1.70 -11.43 21.64
N ALA A 171 1.81 -10.71 20.51
CA ALA A 171 2.83 -9.68 20.33
C ALA A 171 2.68 -8.56 21.37
N LEU A 172 1.46 -8.03 21.56
CA LEU A 172 1.20 -6.97 22.54
C LEU A 172 1.44 -7.42 23.99
N PHE A 173 1.16 -8.68 24.32
CA PHE A 173 1.46 -9.24 25.65
C PHE A 173 2.94 -9.49 25.89
N SER A 174 3.70 -9.80 24.83
CA SER A 174 5.14 -10.03 24.90
C SER A 174 5.97 -8.75 25.05
N LEU A 175 5.36 -7.58 24.81
CA LEU A 175 6.06 -6.31 24.92
C LEU A 175 6.49 -6.05 26.37
N PRO A 176 7.76 -5.70 26.60
CA PRO A 176 8.26 -5.43 27.93
C PRO A 176 7.44 -4.28 28.52
N SER A 177 7.03 -4.47 29.77
CA SER A 177 6.39 -3.42 30.52
C SER A 177 7.46 -2.41 30.87
N SER A 178 7.48 -1.31 30.14
CA SER A 178 8.15 -0.12 30.64
C SER A 178 7.55 0.20 32.00
N ASP A 179 8.37 0.76 32.89
CA ASP A 179 8.12 1.04 34.32
C ASP A 179 7.00 2.10 34.55
N GLY A 180 5.87 1.96 33.86
CA GLY A 180 4.77 2.93 33.76
C GLY A 180 5.03 4.10 32.82
N THR A 181 6.25 4.25 32.28
CA THR A 181 6.67 5.48 31.59
C THR A 181 6.88 5.36 30.08
N GLY A 182 6.90 4.14 29.54
CA GLY A 182 6.99 3.88 28.09
C GLY A 182 5.63 3.75 27.41
N GLY A 183 5.60 3.92 26.10
CA GLY A 183 4.37 3.98 25.31
C GLY A 183 4.26 2.89 24.26
N VAL A 184 3.12 2.20 24.20
CA VAL A 184 2.79 1.26 23.12
C VAL A 184 1.73 1.89 22.22
N TYR A 185 2.09 2.10 20.96
CA TYR A 185 1.29 2.78 19.94
C TYR A 185 0.85 1.77 18.88
N LEU A 186 -0.44 1.45 18.86
CA LEU A 186 -1.04 0.58 17.83
C LEU A 186 -1.69 1.44 16.74
N VAL A 187 -1.19 1.33 15.52
CA VAL A 187 -1.75 1.98 14.33
C VAL A 187 -2.53 0.95 13.54
N THR A 188 -3.85 1.09 13.48
CA THR A 188 -4.73 0.11 12.85
C THR A 188 -6.10 0.69 12.51
N PRO A 189 -6.81 0.18 11.49
CA PRO A 189 -8.19 0.56 11.23
C PRO A 189 -9.13 0.19 12.40
N PRO A 190 -10.20 0.96 12.64
CA PRO A 190 -11.15 0.66 13.72
C PRO A 190 -11.80 -0.72 13.66
N PHE A 191 -12.04 -1.27 12.47
CA PHE A 191 -12.62 -2.62 12.33
C PHE A 191 -11.69 -3.68 12.93
N ALA A 192 -10.37 -3.51 12.82
CA ALA A 192 -9.39 -4.45 13.34
C ALA A 192 -9.40 -4.48 14.87
N VAL A 193 -9.52 -3.33 15.54
CA VAL A 193 -9.68 -3.28 17.01
C VAL A 193 -10.97 -3.98 17.47
N ARG A 194 -12.05 -3.87 16.68
CA ARG A 194 -13.32 -4.56 16.96
C ARG A 194 -13.23 -6.09 16.77
N SER A 195 -12.26 -6.56 15.99
CA SER A 195 -12.00 -7.99 15.79
C SER A 195 -11.25 -8.64 16.98
N LEU A 196 -10.69 -7.83 17.88
CA LEU A 196 -10.08 -8.31 19.13
C LEU A 196 -11.16 -8.65 20.17
N ASP A 197 -10.76 -9.42 21.19
CA ASP A 197 -11.62 -9.68 22.35
C ASP A 197 -12.03 -8.37 23.04
N GLN A 198 -13.28 -8.30 23.51
CA GLN A 198 -13.87 -7.08 24.06
C GLN A 198 -13.08 -6.54 25.25
N ARG A 199 -12.48 -7.41 26.07
CA ARG A 199 -11.65 -6.98 27.21
C ARG A 199 -10.35 -6.33 26.74
N MET A 200 -9.75 -6.87 25.69
CA MET A 200 -8.54 -6.34 25.10
C MET A 200 -8.79 -5.00 24.40
N SER A 201 -9.89 -4.88 23.66
CA SER A 201 -10.26 -3.61 23.00
C SER A 201 -10.48 -2.47 23.99
N GLN A 202 -10.90 -2.75 25.24
CA GLN A 202 -11.02 -1.74 26.31
C GLN A 202 -9.66 -1.21 26.80
N CYS A 203 -8.59 -2.00 26.66
CA CYS A 203 -7.23 -1.58 26.99
C CYS A 203 -6.57 -0.71 25.89
N LEU A 204 -7.24 -0.53 24.75
CA LEU A 204 -6.76 0.24 23.62
C LEU A 204 -7.49 1.58 23.56
N LYS A 205 -6.86 2.63 24.09
CA LYS A 205 -7.43 3.98 24.12
C LYS A 205 -7.12 4.71 22.82
N LEU A 206 -8.14 5.12 22.08
CA LEU A 206 -7.97 5.91 20.86
C LEU A 206 -7.34 7.27 21.18
N ASP A 207 -6.13 7.52 20.67
CA ASP A 207 -5.46 8.82 20.72
C ASP A 207 -5.96 9.73 19.60
N LYS A 208 -5.88 9.24 18.35
CA LYS A 208 -6.27 10.03 17.18
C LYS A 208 -6.88 9.15 16.12
N ARG A 209 -7.97 9.64 15.55
CA ARG A 209 -8.61 9.09 14.35
C ARG A 209 -8.25 9.96 13.15
N ILE A 210 -7.72 9.35 12.10
CA ILE A 210 -7.27 10.05 10.90
C ILE A 210 -8.18 9.66 9.75
N TYR A 211 -8.81 10.67 9.15
CA TYR A 211 -9.68 10.53 8.00
C TYR A 211 -9.16 11.41 6.85
N PRO A 212 -9.23 10.95 5.58
CA PRO A 212 -9.72 9.63 5.15
C PRO A 212 -8.63 8.57 5.13
N HIS A 213 -9.02 7.32 5.34
CA HIS A 213 -8.21 6.13 5.11
C HIS A 213 -9.09 4.95 4.70
N LEU A 214 -9.05 4.57 3.43
CA LEU A 214 -9.77 3.41 2.87
C LEU A 214 -8.84 2.20 2.84
N ASP A 215 -9.15 1.20 3.65
CA ASP A 215 -8.58 -0.13 3.49
C ASP A 215 -9.27 -0.84 2.30
N LEU A 216 -8.47 -1.24 1.31
CA LEU A 216 -8.97 -1.93 0.11
C LEU A 216 -9.00 -3.45 0.29
N ASP A 217 -8.33 -3.98 1.31
CA ASP A 217 -8.27 -5.41 1.59
C ASP A 217 -9.45 -5.86 2.47
N HIS A 218 -10.01 -4.95 3.27
CA HIS A 218 -11.11 -5.21 4.22
C HIS A 218 -12.30 -4.25 4.02
N ILE A 219 -12.73 -4.08 2.77
CA ILE A 219 -13.85 -3.20 2.41
C ILE A 219 -15.16 -3.58 3.15
N PRO A 220 -15.57 -4.86 3.24
CA PRO A 220 -16.79 -5.24 3.96
C PRO A 220 -16.77 -4.79 5.43
N GLU A 221 -15.67 -5.05 6.14
CA GLU A 221 -15.47 -4.73 7.54
C GLU A 221 -15.46 -3.21 7.76
N SER A 222 -14.84 -2.46 6.86
CA SER A 222 -14.91 -1.00 6.84
C SER A 222 -16.35 -0.50 6.64
N ILE A 223 -17.12 -1.10 5.74
CA ILE A 223 -18.53 -0.70 5.52
C ILE A 223 -19.38 -0.97 6.76
N GLU A 224 -19.19 -2.10 7.43
CA GLU A 224 -19.90 -2.46 8.67
C GLU A 224 -19.66 -1.48 9.82
N MET A 225 -18.47 -0.87 9.87
CA MET A 225 -18.16 0.21 10.83
C MET A 225 -18.83 1.54 10.49
N GLY A 226 -19.37 1.68 9.27
CA GLY A 226 -19.97 2.91 8.77
C GLY A 226 -18.95 3.90 8.22
N TRP A 227 -19.42 4.81 7.36
CA TRP A 227 -18.55 5.66 6.52
C TRP A 227 -17.49 6.47 7.27
N LYS A 228 -17.78 7.00 8.46
CA LYS A 228 -16.80 7.82 9.21
C LYS A 228 -15.71 6.97 9.86
N GLU A 229 -16.07 5.80 10.37
CA GLU A 229 -15.14 4.94 11.09
C GLU A 229 -14.40 3.99 10.16
N GLY A 230 -15.11 3.39 9.21
CA GLY A 230 -14.56 2.49 8.20
C GLY A 230 -13.58 3.14 7.23
N LEU A 231 -13.69 4.47 7.03
CA LEU A 231 -12.75 5.25 6.23
C LEU A 231 -11.73 5.98 7.11
N SER A 232 -11.32 5.40 8.23
CA SER A 232 -10.34 6.02 9.11
C SER A 232 -9.25 5.07 9.57
N LEU A 233 -8.08 5.64 9.83
CA LEU A 233 -6.97 4.96 10.48
C LEU A 233 -6.93 5.43 11.93
N GLY A 234 -6.92 4.51 12.88
CA GLY A 234 -6.81 4.80 14.30
C GLY A 234 -5.37 4.69 14.80
N ILE A 235 -5.00 5.56 15.72
CA ILE A 235 -3.82 5.44 16.56
C ILE A 235 -4.32 5.21 17.98
N TYR A 236 -3.96 4.08 18.56
CA TYR A 236 -4.39 3.64 19.88
C TYR A 236 -3.19 3.55 20.82
N LEU A 237 -3.39 3.99 22.05
CA LEU A 237 -2.48 3.81 23.17
C LEU A 237 -2.86 2.51 23.86
N ALA A 238 -1.91 1.58 23.96
CA ALA A 238 -2.14 0.32 24.64
C ALA A 238 -1.76 0.46 26.11
N GLU A 239 -2.74 0.31 27.01
CA GLU A 239 -2.52 0.33 28.45
C GLU A 239 -1.95 -1.02 28.90
N LEU A 240 -0.63 -1.10 29.06
CA LEU A 240 0.11 -2.33 29.40
C LEU A 240 -0.42 -3.01 30.68
N GLU A 241 -0.77 -2.23 31.71
CA GLU A 241 -1.34 -2.77 32.95
C GLU A 241 -2.73 -3.39 32.76
N CYS A 242 -3.53 -2.83 31.85
CA CYS A 242 -4.82 -3.38 31.47
C CYS A 242 -4.61 -4.67 30.67
N LEU A 243 -3.72 -4.65 29.68
CA LEU A 243 -3.40 -5.81 28.85
C LEU A 243 -2.91 -7.00 29.66
N LYS A 244 -2.07 -6.78 30.69
CA LYS A 244 -1.63 -7.83 31.62
C LYS A 244 -2.79 -8.47 32.38
N ARG A 245 -3.70 -7.66 32.92
CA ARG A 245 -4.89 -8.17 33.63
C ARG A 245 -5.79 -9.00 32.72
N VAL A 246 -5.85 -8.65 31.44
CA VAL A 246 -6.57 -9.44 30.43
C VAL A 246 -5.83 -10.73 30.08
N ALA A 247 -4.49 -10.71 30.06
CA ALA A 247 -3.65 -11.89 29.79
C ALA A 247 -3.67 -12.92 30.94
N ASP A 248 -3.72 -12.47 32.20
CA ASP A 248 -3.72 -13.29 33.41
C ASP A 248 -5.10 -13.26 34.11
N PRO A 249 -6.09 -14.07 33.69
CA PRO A 249 -7.47 -14.03 34.20
C PRO A 249 -7.63 -14.53 35.65
N VAL A 250 -6.54 -14.85 36.35
CA VAL A 250 -6.50 -15.38 37.72
C VAL A 250 -6.01 -14.32 38.74
N SER A 251 -5.70 -13.10 38.28
CA SER A 251 -5.24 -11.98 39.13
C SER A 251 -6.35 -11.02 39.53
#